data_AF-A0A6I7PEV1-F1
#
_entry.id   AF-A0A6I7PEV1-F1
#
_cell.length_a   1.000
_cell.length_b   1.000
_cell.length_c   1.000
_cell.angle_alpha   90.00
_cell.angle_beta   90.00
_cell.angle_gamma   90.00
#
_symmetry.space_group_name_H-M   'P 1'
#
loop_
_entity.id
_entity.type
_entity.pdbx_description
1 polymer ?
#
loop_
_entity_poly.entity_id
_entity_poly.type
_entity_poly.pdbx_seq_one_letter_code
_entity_poly.pdbx_strand_id
1 'polypeptide(L)'
;FGSAGLEHGQAAITAVRARPEIFDDERASFFGVSVDPNDEREQRGADSYPGYRFFWDFDGTASRLYGALPTDAQPGQGPMPFRALWVVLDPTLRVIEVIPFAPDQSDLQALFTLMESLPPPSRFAGFEVQAPILFLPRVFEPEFCQRLIALYEAHGGEESGFMRDVDGKTVAVSDPRHKRRRDYIIQDQELIAATQARFRRRVVPEIHKVHQFRVTRMERYIVACYAAEDEGHFRAHRDNTTKGTAHRRFAVSVNLNDDFDGGEVSFPEYGSRSFKAPVGGAVVFSCSLLHAVSKVTRGRRYAFLPFLYDDAAAELRERNQAFLGQGVATLPSQAGAPRE
;
A
#
# COMPACT_ATOMS: atom_id res chain seq x y z
N PHE A 1 -4.74 17.54 -18.26
CA PHE A 1 -5.50 18.56 -19.02
C PHE A 1 -4.89 19.95 -18.86
N GLY A 2 -4.09 20.23 -17.83
CA GLY A 2 -3.31 21.46 -17.71
C GLY A 2 -4.09 22.62 -17.10
N SER A 3 -5.26 22.96 -17.64
CA SER A 3 -6.17 23.94 -17.05
C SER A 3 -7.62 23.64 -17.43
N ALA A 4 -8.53 23.72 -16.47
CA ALA A 4 -9.98 23.65 -16.66
C ALA A 4 -10.55 25.03 -17.04
N GLY A 5 -9.71 26.06 -17.14
CA GLY A 5 -10.03 27.31 -17.83
C GLY A 5 -9.99 27.19 -19.36
N LEU A 6 -9.40 26.14 -19.91
CA LEU A 6 -9.34 25.88 -21.34
C LEU A 6 -10.56 25.05 -21.79
N GLU A 7 -11.10 25.36 -22.98
CA GLU A 7 -12.28 24.70 -23.55
C GLU A 7 -12.14 23.17 -23.58
N HIS A 8 -11.01 22.66 -24.08
CA HIS A 8 -10.76 21.21 -24.12
C HIS A 8 -10.61 20.61 -22.72
N GLY A 9 -10.03 21.35 -21.76
CA GLY A 9 -9.96 20.92 -20.37
C GLY A 9 -11.35 20.73 -19.75
N GLN A 10 -12.27 21.66 -20.02
CA GLN A 10 -13.67 21.56 -19.59
C GLN A 10 -14.39 20.40 -20.28
N ALA A 11 -14.20 20.24 -21.58
CA ALA A 11 -14.77 19.14 -22.36
C ALA A 11 -14.31 17.78 -21.82
N ALA A 12 -13.01 17.64 -21.55
CA ALA A 12 -12.41 16.44 -20.96
C ALA A 12 -13.02 16.08 -19.60
N ILE A 13 -13.10 17.04 -18.67
CA ILE A 13 -13.69 16.84 -17.34
C ILE A 13 -15.18 16.49 -17.43
N THR A 14 -15.92 17.18 -18.30
CA THR A 14 -17.35 16.93 -18.51
C THR A 14 -17.58 15.53 -19.07
N ALA A 15 -16.78 15.13 -20.06
CA ALA A 15 -16.89 13.83 -20.70
C ALA A 15 -16.60 12.68 -19.72
N VAL A 16 -15.54 12.76 -18.90
CA VAL A 16 -15.28 11.69 -17.90
C VAL A 16 -16.37 11.64 -16.82
N ARG A 17 -16.88 12.79 -16.35
CA ARG A 17 -17.97 12.84 -15.37
C ARG A 17 -19.28 12.26 -15.89
N ALA A 18 -19.48 12.25 -17.21
CA ALA A 18 -20.64 11.63 -17.84
C ALA A 18 -20.55 10.09 -17.93
N ARG A 19 -19.44 9.48 -17.46
CA ARG A 19 -19.19 8.03 -17.51
C ARG A 19 -18.95 7.42 -16.11
N PRO A 20 -19.88 7.58 -15.15
CA PRO A 20 -19.73 7.04 -13.80
C PRO A 20 -19.66 5.51 -13.75
N GLU A 21 -20.12 4.81 -14.80
CA GLU A 21 -20.00 3.36 -14.94
C GLU A 21 -18.59 2.89 -15.39
N ILE A 22 -17.72 3.82 -15.80
CA ILE A 22 -16.30 3.55 -16.06
C ILE A 22 -15.45 3.97 -14.86
N PHE A 23 -15.71 5.16 -14.31
CA PHE A 23 -14.89 5.73 -13.23
C PHE A 23 -15.61 5.62 -11.87
N ASP A 24 -15.52 4.44 -11.26
CA ASP A 24 -16.22 4.06 -10.02
C ASP A 24 -15.26 3.48 -8.94
N ASP A 25 -13.94 3.65 -9.12
CA ASP A 25 -12.87 3.04 -8.29
C ASP A 25 -12.80 1.50 -8.30
N GLU A 26 -13.74 0.81 -8.97
CA GLU A 26 -13.69 -0.64 -9.19
C GLU A 26 -13.17 -0.99 -10.58
N ARG A 27 -13.69 -0.31 -11.61
CA ARG A 27 -13.27 -0.44 -13.01
C ARG A 27 -12.13 0.50 -13.36
N ALA A 28 -12.24 1.78 -13.00
CA ALA A 28 -11.18 2.76 -13.20
C ALA A 28 -11.32 3.95 -12.25
N SER A 29 -10.25 4.73 -12.15
CA SER A 29 -10.25 6.04 -11.50
C SER A 29 -9.66 7.07 -12.45
N PHE A 30 -10.28 8.25 -12.49
CA PHE A 30 -9.78 9.43 -13.19
C PHE A 30 -8.95 10.29 -12.24
N PHE A 31 -7.76 10.68 -12.71
CA PHE A 31 -6.88 11.63 -12.05
C PHE A 31 -6.66 12.83 -12.95
N GLY A 32 -7.30 13.94 -12.62
CA GLY A 32 -7.15 15.20 -13.32
C GLY A 32 -5.91 15.96 -12.87
N VAL A 33 -5.00 16.30 -13.78
CA VAL A 33 -3.80 17.10 -13.47
C VAL A 33 -3.93 18.52 -14.04
N SER A 34 -3.86 19.51 -13.16
CA SER A 34 -3.85 20.95 -13.50
C SER A 34 -2.58 21.62 -13.00
N VAL A 35 -2.02 22.49 -13.84
CA VAL A 35 -0.92 23.41 -13.53
C VAL A 35 -1.42 24.84 -13.30
N ASP A 36 -2.74 25.07 -13.38
CA ASP A 36 -3.38 26.39 -13.24
C ASP A 36 -3.94 26.57 -11.82
N PRO A 37 -3.35 27.46 -10.99
CA PRO A 37 -3.83 27.73 -9.63
C PRO A 37 -5.27 28.26 -9.55
N ASN A 38 -5.80 28.80 -10.65
CA ASN A 38 -7.18 29.27 -10.69
C ASN A 38 -8.18 28.10 -10.65
N ASP A 39 -7.79 26.90 -11.10
CA ASP A 39 -8.68 25.74 -11.07
C ASP A 39 -8.98 25.27 -9.64
N GLU A 40 -8.00 25.32 -8.74
CA GLU A 40 -8.21 25.04 -7.32
C GLU A 40 -8.99 26.17 -6.65
N ARG A 41 -8.56 27.43 -6.86
CA ARG A 41 -9.16 28.60 -6.22
C ARG A 41 -10.64 28.77 -6.57
N GLU A 42 -11.00 28.49 -7.82
CA GLU A 42 -12.35 28.64 -8.34
C GLU A 42 -13.12 27.31 -8.39
N GLN A 43 -12.54 26.23 -7.83
CA GLN A 43 -13.14 24.89 -7.76
C GLN A 43 -13.59 24.34 -9.13
N ARG A 44 -12.83 24.64 -10.19
CA ARG A 44 -13.09 24.13 -11.55
C ARG A 44 -12.77 22.63 -11.68
N GLY A 45 -12.02 22.08 -10.74
CA GLY A 45 -11.85 20.64 -10.51
C GLY A 45 -12.04 20.34 -9.03
N ALA A 46 -12.77 19.28 -8.71
CA ALA A 46 -12.98 18.84 -7.34
C ALA A 46 -13.08 17.32 -7.29
N ASP A 47 -12.40 16.74 -6.29
CA ASP A 47 -12.53 15.33 -5.95
C ASP A 47 -14.01 14.95 -5.79
N SER A 48 -14.36 13.77 -6.31
CA SER A 48 -15.67 13.17 -6.17
C SER A 48 -15.49 11.67 -6.07
N TYR A 49 -15.91 11.10 -4.94
CA TYR A 49 -15.76 9.68 -4.68
C TYR A 49 -17.09 8.97 -4.92
N PRO A 50 -17.08 7.78 -5.56
CA PRO A 50 -15.91 7.11 -6.11
C PRO A 50 -15.45 7.72 -7.46
N GLY A 51 -14.19 7.47 -7.82
CA GLY A 51 -13.73 7.57 -9.22
C GLY A 51 -12.93 8.81 -9.61
N TYR A 52 -13.12 9.98 -9.00
CA TYR A 52 -12.56 11.24 -9.52
C TYR A 52 -11.67 11.94 -8.49
N ARG A 53 -10.42 12.20 -8.89
CA ARG A 53 -9.42 12.89 -8.06
C ARG A 53 -8.68 13.94 -8.87
N PHE A 54 -8.24 15.02 -8.23
CA PHE A 54 -7.46 16.07 -8.89
C PHE A 54 -6.10 16.27 -8.20
N PHE A 55 -5.06 16.45 -9.01
CA PHE A 55 -3.72 16.84 -8.59
C PHE A 55 -3.42 18.27 -9.03
N TRP A 56 -3.05 19.08 -8.05
CA TRP A 56 -2.62 20.46 -8.21
C TRP A 56 -1.10 20.49 -8.42
N ASP A 57 -0.69 20.40 -9.68
CA ASP A 57 0.71 20.25 -10.11
C ASP A 57 1.36 21.61 -10.41
N PHE A 58 1.25 22.55 -9.48
CA PHE A 58 1.71 23.93 -9.68
C PHE A 58 3.23 24.06 -9.88
N ASP A 59 3.99 23.10 -9.38
CA ASP A 59 5.44 23.02 -9.59
C ASP A 59 5.80 22.28 -10.89
N GLY A 60 4.83 21.63 -11.54
CA GLY A 60 4.99 20.85 -12.78
C GLY A 60 5.68 19.49 -12.59
N THR A 61 5.85 19.01 -11.35
CA THR A 61 6.56 17.77 -11.04
C THR A 61 5.92 16.57 -11.73
N ALA A 62 4.60 16.40 -11.63
CA ALA A 62 3.90 15.32 -12.30
C ALA A 62 3.90 15.51 -13.83
N SER A 63 3.61 16.71 -14.30
CA SER A 63 3.55 17.03 -15.73
C SER A 63 4.87 16.76 -16.45
N ARG A 64 6.03 17.00 -15.81
CA ARG A 64 7.34 16.64 -16.38
C ARG A 64 7.55 15.13 -16.43
N LEU A 65 7.21 14.40 -15.36
CA LEU A 65 7.34 12.93 -15.31
C LEU A 65 6.50 12.22 -16.37
N TYR A 66 5.32 12.77 -16.70
CA TYR A 66 4.41 12.22 -17.71
C TYR A 66 4.54 12.89 -19.10
N GLY A 67 5.53 13.76 -19.29
CA GLY A 67 5.82 14.40 -20.58
C GLY A 67 4.74 15.37 -21.08
N ALA A 68 3.96 15.96 -20.17
CA ALA A 68 3.06 17.09 -20.46
C ALA A 68 3.80 18.44 -20.43
N LEU A 69 4.93 18.52 -19.72
CA LEU A 69 5.89 19.62 -19.76
C LEU A 69 7.28 19.12 -20.20
N PRO A 70 8.13 19.97 -20.82
CA PRO A 70 9.52 19.65 -21.11
C PRO A 70 10.30 19.27 -19.84
N THR A 71 11.22 18.32 -19.90
CA THR A 71 11.96 17.85 -18.72
C THR A 71 12.98 18.87 -18.19
N ASP A 72 13.48 19.74 -19.06
CA ASP A 72 14.44 20.81 -18.79
C ASP A 72 13.77 22.16 -18.47
N ALA A 73 12.44 22.17 -18.45
CA ALA A 73 11.60 23.30 -18.05
C ALA A 73 11.95 23.85 -16.67
N GLN A 74 12.50 25.06 -16.58
CA GLN A 74 12.60 25.77 -15.30
C GLN A 74 11.36 26.62 -15.01
N PRO A 75 10.85 26.61 -13.76
CA PRO A 75 9.77 27.50 -13.37
C PRO A 75 10.11 28.97 -13.64
N GLY A 76 9.18 29.73 -14.23
CA GLY A 76 9.33 31.17 -14.45
C GLY A 76 9.99 31.62 -15.75
N GLN A 77 10.33 30.71 -16.68
CA GLN A 77 10.93 31.05 -17.99
C GLN A 77 9.94 31.49 -19.09
N GLY A 78 8.74 31.96 -18.73
CA GLY A 78 7.70 32.38 -19.68
C GLY A 78 6.70 31.27 -20.02
N PRO A 79 5.84 31.45 -21.05
CA PRO A 79 4.82 30.47 -21.41
C PRO A 79 5.48 29.19 -21.93
N MET A 80 5.33 28.11 -21.16
CA MET A 80 5.85 26.79 -21.50
C MET A 80 4.86 26.04 -22.37
N PRO A 81 5.29 25.36 -23.44
CA PRO A 81 4.40 24.52 -24.23
C PRO A 81 3.89 23.38 -23.35
N PHE A 82 2.60 23.43 -23.00
CA PHE A 82 1.92 22.36 -22.27
C PHE A 82 1.26 21.41 -23.26
N ARG A 83 1.65 20.13 -23.24
CA ARG A 83 1.04 19.09 -24.05
C ARG A 83 -0.06 18.41 -23.25
N ALA A 84 -1.30 18.84 -23.46
CA ALA A 84 -2.45 18.15 -22.89
C ALA A 84 -2.61 16.76 -23.52
N LEU A 85 -2.79 15.75 -22.67
CA LEU A 85 -2.85 14.35 -23.05
C LEU A 85 -3.61 13.54 -21.99
N TRP A 86 -4.06 12.36 -22.40
CA TRP A 86 -4.50 11.28 -21.54
C TRP A 86 -3.36 10.27 -21.38
N VAL A 87 -3.19 9.75 -20.17
CA VAL A 87 -2.33 8.59 -19.91
C VAL A 87 -3.22 7.51 -19.31
N VAL A 88 -3.36 6.39 -20.01
CA VAL A 88 -4.10 5.24 -19.51
C VAL A 88 -3.11 4.26 -18.91
N LEU A 89 -3.31 3.90 -17.65
CA LEU A 89 -2.44 3.00 -16.89
C LEU A 89 -3.17 1.70 -16.56
N ASP A 90 -2.44 0.58 -16.56
CA ASP A 90 -2.94 -0.67 -15.99
C ASP A 90 -2.88 -0.63 -14.44
N PRO A 91 -3.50 -1.60 -13.73
CA PRO A 91 -3.47 -1.66 -12.26
C PRO A 91 -2.06 -1.75 -11.64
N THR A 92 -1.04 -2.09 -12.44
CA THR A 92 0.38 -2.12 -12.04
C THR A 92 1.14 -0.84 -12.43
N LEU A 93 0.41 0.21 -12.82
CA LEU A 93 0.91 1.53 -13.24
C LEU A 93 1.77 1.51 -14.51
N ARG A 94 1.57 0.52 -15.39
CA ARG A 94 2.20 0.52 -16.71
C ARG A 94 1.34 1.28 -17.70
N VAL A 95 1.98 2.02 -18.59
CA VAL A 95 1.29 2.77 -19.65
C VAL A 95 0.70 1.78 -20.65
N ILE A 96 -0.62 1.82 -20.80
CA ILE A 96 -1.35 1.14 -21.87
C ILE A 96 -1.30 2.00 -23.12
N GLU A 97 -1.64 3.28 -22.99
CA GLU A 97 -1.70 4.23 -24.11
C GLU A 97 -1.48 5.67 -23.64
N VAL A 98 -0.92 6.50 -24.53
CA VAL A 98 -0.84 7.95 -24.36
C VAL A 98 -1.60 8.61 -25.52
N ILE A 99 -2.70 9.30 -25.21
CA ILE A 99 -3.57 9.91 -26.22
C ILE A 99 -3.43 11.44 -26.12
N PRO A 100 -2.73 12.11 -27.07
CA PRO A 100 -2.67 13.56 -27.09
C PRO A 100 -4.05 14.17 -27.31
N PHE A 101 -4.30 15.33 -26.71
CA PHE A 101 -5.52 16.10 -27.00
C PHE A 101 -5.51 16.53 -28.47
N ALA A 102 -6.61 16.27 -29.19
CA ALA A 102 -6.76 16.62 -30.59
C ALA A 102 -7.61 17.90 -30.74
N PRO A 103 -7.29 18.84 -31.66
CA PRO A 103 -8.07 20.07 -31.82
C PRO A 103 -9.58 19.86 -32.08
N ASP A 104 -9.96 18.72 -32.66
CA ASP A 104 -11.33 18.31 -32.94
C ASP A 104 -11.97 17.47 -31.80
N GLN A 105 -11.27 17.32 -30.67
CA GLN A 105 -11.66 16.53 -29.50
C GLN A 105 -11.86 15.02 -29.79
N SER A 106 -11.32 14.50 -30.90
CA SER A 106 -11.37 13.08 -31.24
C SER A 106 -10.67 12.17 -30.21
N ASP A 107 -9.80 12.74 -29.36
CA ASP A 107 -9.17 12.05 -28.23
C ASP A 107 -10.18 11.52 -27.21
N LEU A 108 -11.35 12.17 -27.04
CA LEU A 108 -12.39 11.70 -26.13
C LEU A 108 -12.99 10.38 -26.62
N GLN A 109 -13.29 10.30 -27.92
CA GLN A 109 -13.80 9.07 -28.52
C GLN A 109 -12.73 7.96 -28.46
N ALA A 110 -11.47 8.29 -28.74
CA ALA A 110 -10.36 7.35 -28.65
C ALA A 110 -10.20 6.80 -27.22
N LEU A 111 -10.25 7.67 -26.19
CA LEU A 111 -10.18 7.29 -24.79
C LEU A 111 -11.30 6.30 -24.42
N PHE A 112 -12.56 6.62 -24.71
CA PHE A 112 -13.67 5.76 -24.31
C PHE A 112 -13.72 4.45 -25.07
N THR A 113 -13.38 4.47 -26.37
CA THR A 113 -13.23 3.24 -27.17
C THR A 113 -12.19 2.32 -26.54
N LEU A 114 -11.05 2.87 -26.11
CA LEU A 114 -10.02 2.12 -25.40
C LEU A 114 -10.56 1.58 -24.07
N MET A 115 -11.11 2.42 -23.20
CA MET A 115 -11.61 2.03 -21.87
C MET A 115 -12.72 0.97 -21.93
N GLU A 116 -13.57 1.00 -22.96
CA GLU A 116 -14.62 0.01 -23.20
C GLU A 116 -14.05 -1.33 -23.69
N SER A 117 -12.92 -1.31 -24.40
CA SER A 117 -12.24 -2.51 -24.89
C SER A 117 -11.39 -3.24 -23.82
N LEU A 118 -11.01 -2.53 -22.74
CA LEU A 118 -10.16 -3.10 -21.70
C LEU A 118 -10.88 -4.20 -20.91
N PRO A 119 -10.18 -5.30 -20.53
CA PRO A 119 -10.74 -6.29 -19.63
C PRO A 119 -11.00 -5.68 -18.24
N PRO A 120 -11.82 -6.33 -17.40
CA PRO A 120 -11.95 -5.95 -16.00
C PRO A 120 -10.58 -5.87 -15.31
N PRO A 121 -10.35 -4.93 -14.36
CA PRO A 121 -9.04 -4.78 -13.71
C PRO A 121 -8.49 -6.05 -13.05
N SER A 122 -9.36 -6.93 -12.53
CA SER A 122 -8.94 -8.23 -11.97
C SER A 122 -8.31 -9.18 -12.99
N ARG A 123 -8.50 -8.91 -14.28
CA ARG A 123 -7.97 -9.69 -15.41
C ARG A 123 -7.22 -8.80 -16.40
N PHE A 124 -6.57 -7.73 -15.92
CA PHE A 124 -5.84 -6.78 -16.77
C PHE A 124 -4.79 -7.43 -17.70
N ALA A 125 -4.24 -8.59 -17.30
CA ALA A 125 -3.31 -9.39 -18.11
C ALA A 125 -3.99 -10.43 -19.03
N GLY A 126 -5.32 -10.38 -19.18
CA GLY A 126 -6.14 -11.37 -19.90
C GLY A 126 -6.61 -12.57 -19.04
N PHE A 127 -6.06 -12.71 -17.83
CA PHE A 127 -6.43 -13.71 -16.83
C PHE A 127 -6.20 -13.16 -15.42
N GLU A 128 -6.70 -13.85 -14.40
CA GLU A 128 -6.49 -13.44 -13.01
C GLU A 128 -5.04 -13.66 -12.59
N VAL A 129 -4.35 -12.58 -12.23
CA VAL A 129 -2.95 -12.63 -11.80
C VAL A 129 -2.90 -12.86 -10.30
N GLN A 130 -2.12 -13.86 -9.87
CA GLN A 130 -1.84 -14.06 -8.46
C GLN A 130 -0.86 -12.99 -7.98
N ALA A 131 -1.21 -12.29 -6.88
CA ALA A 131 -0.28 -11.39 -6.21
C ALA A 131 1.05 -12.11 -5.91
N PRO A 132 2.22 -11.46 -6.07
CA PRO A 132 3.53 -12.09 -5.91
C PRO A 132 3.89 -12.26 -4.43
N ILE A 133 3.15 -13.17 -3.78
CA ILE A 133 3.21 -13.47 -2.35
C ILE A 133 3.54 -14.93 -2.12
N LEU A 134 4.09 -15.27 -0.96
CA LEU A 134 4.16 -16.65 -0.49
C LEU A 134 2.97 -16.92 0.44
N PHE A 135 2.22 -17.97 0.17
CA PHE A 135 1.14 -18.45 1.01
C PHE A 135 1.56 -19.76 1.67
N LEU A 136 1.91 -19.70 2.96
CA LEU A 136 2.58 -20.79 3.67
C LEU A 136 1.68 -21.34 4.79
N PRO A 137 1.05 -22.51 4.62
CA PRO A 137 0.28 -23.13 5.71
C PRO A 137 1.20 -23.69 6.80
N ARG A 138 0.68 -23.83 8.03
CA ARG A 138 1.35 -24.52 9.16
C ARG A 138 2.72 -23.93 9.53
N VAL A 139 2.86 -22.60 9.48
CA VAL A 139 4.04 -21.91 10.04
C VAL A 139 4.06 -22.06 11.55
N PHE A 140 2.91 -21.90 12.21
CA PHE A 140 2.71 -22.15 13.65
C PHE A 140 1.78 -23.34 13.87
N GLU A 141 2.02 -24.09 14.95
CA GLU A 141 1.10 -25.12 15.44
C GLU A 141 -0.13 -24.48 16.11
N PRO A 142 -1.32 -25.11 16.05
CA PRO A 142 -2.53 -24.55 16.66
C PRO A 142 -2.39 -24.20 18.16
N GLU A 143 -1.72 -25.05 18.94
CA GLU A 143 -1.45 -24.82 20.36
C GLU A 143 -0.55 -23.58 20.60
N PHE A 144 0.39 -23.33 19.68
CA PHE A 144 1.25 -22.16 19.74
C PHE A 144 0.46 -20.89 19.39
N CYS A 145 -0.44 -20.96 18.41
CA CYS A 145 -1.37 -19.88 18.09
C CYS A 145 -2.25 -19.54 19.30
N GLN A 146 -2.83 -20.54 19.97
CA GLN A 146 -3.64 -20.35 21.18
C GLN A 146 -2.83 -19.71 22.31
N ARG A 147 -1.57 -20.14 22.53
CA ARG A 147 -0.68 -19.51 23.53
C ARG A 147 -0.45 -18.03 23.24
N LEU A 148 -0.26 -17.64 21.98
CA LEU A 148 -0.10 -16.24 21.58
C LEU A 148 -1.37 -15.42 21.79
N ILE A 149 -2.54 -15.98 21.45
CA ILE A 149 -3.84 -15.34 21.69
C ILE A 149 -4.07 -15.16 23.20
N ALA A 150 -3.79 -16.19 24.02
CA ALA A 150 -3.96 -16.13 25.46
C ALA A 150 -3.13 -15.01 26.11
N LEU A 151 -1.93 -14.74 25.59
CA LEU A 151 -1.11 -13.60 26.05
C LEU A 151 -1.77 -12.26 25.75
N TYR A 152 -2.31 -12.10 24.53
CA TYR A 152 -3.07 -10.90 24.21
C TYR A 152 -4.29 -10.75 25.14
N GLU A 153 -5.08 -11.80 25.34
CA GLU A 153 -6.27 -11.74 26.19
C GLU A 153 -5.94 -11.44 27.66
N ALA A 154 -4.81 -11.95 28.16
CA ALA A 154 -4.38 -11.71 29.54
C ALA A 154 -3.91 -10.26 29.79
N HIS A 155 -3.34 -9.61 28.78
CA HIS A 155 -2.69 -8.30 28.94
C HIS A 155 -3.39 -7.15 28.21
N GLY A 156 -4.30 -7.47 27.29
CA GLY A 156 -4.85 -6.52 26.34
C GLY A 156 -3.84 -6.05 25.30
N GLY A 157 -4.28 -5.14 24.43
CA GLY A 157 -3.44 -4.47 23.44
C GLY A 157 -3.68 -2.97 23.43
N GLU A 158 -2.65 -2.23 23.01
CA GLU A 158 -2.68 -0.77 22.88
C GLU A 158 -2.99 -0.36 21.44
N GLU A 159 -3.74 0.73 21.26
CA GLU A 159 -4.04 1.24 19.92
C GLU A 159 -2.74 1.63 19.19
N SER A 160 -2.59 1.11 17.97
CA SER A 160 -1.35 1.26 17.21
C SER A 160 -1.54 2.15 15.97
N GLY A 161 -0.73 3.21 15.88
CA GLY A 161 -0.69 4.09 14.70
C GLY A 161 0.02 3.49 13.49
N PHE A 162 0.27 4.32 12.48
CA PHE A 162 1.05 4.01 11.29
C PHE A 162 2.14 5.07 11.09
N MET A 163 3.14 4.76 10.27
CA MET A 163 4.28 5.65 10.04
C MET A 163 4.01 6.55 8.85
N ARG A 164 4.27 7.85 9.00
CA ARG A 164 4.19 8.85 7.93
C ARG A 164 5.49 9.65 7.87
N ASP A 165 5.89 10.04 6.67
CA ASP A 165 6.93 11.06 6.51
C ASP A 165 6.29 12.44 6.65
N VAL A 166 6.81 13.24 7.58
CA VAL A 166 6.45 14.64 7.79
C VAL A 166 7.75 15.42 7.84
N ASP A 167 7.94 16.29 6.85
CA ASP A 167 9.14 17.13 6.67
C ASP A 167 10.46 16.33 6.70
N GLY A 168 10.48 15.16 6.06
CA GLY A 168 11.66 14.30 5.95
C GLY A 168 11.98 13.49 7.21
N LYS A 169 11.07 13.51 8.19
CA LYS A 169 11.12 12.71 9.42
C LYS A 169 10.01 11.67 9.47
N THR A 170 10.32 10.50 9.97
CA THR A 170 9.32 9.46 10.24
C THR A 170 8.62 9.72 11.56
N VAL A 171 7.31 9.91 11.55
CA VAL A 171 6.49 10.12 12.75
C VAL A 171 5.38 9.07 12.85
N ALA A 172 4.99 8.74 14.08
CA ALA A 172 3.82 7.91 14.33
C ALA A 172 2.54 8.77 14.29
N VAL A 173 1.56 8.36 13.47
CA VAL A 173 0.27 9.05 13.31
C VAL A 173 -0.86 8.06 13.61
N SER A 174 -1.92 8.57 14.24
CA SER A 174 -3.18 7.83 14.43
C SER A 174 -4.29 8.50 13.61
N ASP A 175 -4.91 7.74 12.70
CA ASP A 175 -6.15 8.11 12.02
C ASP A 175 -7.08 6.89 12.01
N PRO A 176 -8.15 6.90 12.83
CA PRO A 176 -9.20 5.88 12.87
C PRO A 176 -9.77 5.44 11.52
N ARG A 177 -9.79 6.34 10.54
CA ARG A 177 -10.33 6.04 9.20
C ARG A 177 -9.32 5.27 8.36
N HIS A 178 -8.03 5.34 8.71
CA HIS A 178 -6.96 4.67 7.98
C HIS A 178 -6.58 3.34 8.64
N LYS A 179 -6.56 3.29 9.98
CA LYS A 179 -6.17 2.10 10.72
C LYS A 179 -6.89 2.01 12.07
N ARG A 180 -7.42 0.82 12.38
CA ARG A 180 -7.93 0.42 13.70
C ARG A 180 -7.39 -0.96 14.06
N ARG A 181 -6.46 -0.99 15.02
CA ARG A 181 -5.81 -2.22 15.48
C ARG A 181 -5.13 -2.02 16.82
N ARG A 182 -5.28 -3.00 17.70
CA ARG A 182 -4.60 -3.04 19.00
C ARG A 182 -3.47 -4.05 18.98
N ASP A 183 -2.30 -3.68 19.47
CA ASP A 183 -1.10 -4.51 19.45
C ASP A 183 -0.66 -4.83 20.88
N TYR A 184 -0.36 -6.10 21.15
CA TYR A 184 0.37 -6.55 22.33
C TYR A 184 1.81 -6.87 21.93
N ILE A 185 2.80 -6.28 22.62
CA ILE A 185 4.23 -6.52 22.37
C ILE A 185 4.69 -7.70 23.24
N ILE A 186 5.19 -8.74 22.59
CA ILE A 186 5.80 -9.88 23.28
C ILE A 186 7.18 -9.45 23.79
N GLN A 187 7.39 -9.56 25.09
CA GLN A 187 8.68 -9.27 25.75
C GLN A 187 9.40 -10.52 26.25
N ASP A 188 8.67 -11.63 26.42
CA ASP A 188 9.21 -12.93 26.82
C ASP A 188 10.22 -13.44 25.78
N GLN A 189 11.48 -13.58 26.21
CA GLN A 189 12.60 -13.95 25.35
C GLN A 189 12.55 -15.41 24.88
N GLU A 190 12.03 -16.33 25.70
CA GLU A 190 11.86 -17.73 25.30
C GLU A 190 10.81 -17.85 24.22
N LEU A 191 9.71 -17.11 24.36
CA LEU A 191 8.65 -17.07 23.37
C LEU A 191 9.12 -16.40 22.07
N ILE A 192 9.86 -15.30 22.16
CA ILE A 192 10.52 -14.67 21.00
C ILE A 192 11.42 -15.70 20.29
N ALA A 193 12.29 -16.40 21.01
CA ALA A 193 13.15 -17.43 20.42
C ALA A 193 12.35 -18.57 19.77
N ALA A 194 11.22 -18.96 20.38
CA ALA A 194 10.31 -19.95 19.84
C ALA A 194 9.63 -19.51 18.53
N THR A 195 9.28 -18.23 18.38
CA THR A 195 8.79 -17.67 17.11
C THR A 195 9.88 -17.67 16.04
N GLN A 196 11.09 -17.20 16.38
CA GLN A 196 12.23 -17.16 15.47
C GLN A 196 12.60 -18.54 14.95
N ALA A 197 12.63 -19.56 15.82
CA ALA A 197 12.97 -20.93 15.42
C ALA A 197 12.00 -21.49 14.35
N ARG A 198 10.71 -21.15 14.44
CA ARG A 198 9.70 -21.55 13.45
C ARG A 198 9.90 -20.82 12.13
N PHE A 199 10.14 -19.51 12.18
CA PHE A 199 10.41 -18.71 10.98
C PHE A 199 11.67 -19.18 10.25
N ARG A 200 12.75 -19.47 10.99
CA ARG A 200 13.99 -20.02 10.42
C ARG A 200 13.76 -21.34 9.68
N ARG A 201 12.88 -22.20 10.17
CA ARG A 201 12.60 -23.52 9.58
C ARG A 201 11.57 -23.48 8.45
N ARG A 202 10.58 -22.60 8.52
CA ARG A 202 9.35 -22.69 7.70
C ARG A 202 9.10 -21.50 6.78
N VAL A 203 9.73 -20.34 7.04
CA VAL A 203 9.50 -19.11 6.27
C VAL A 203 10.77 -18.68 5.53
N VAL A 204 11.91 -18.62 6.22
CA VAL A 204 13.18 -18.16 5.66
C VAL A 204 13.63 -18.98 4.44
N PRO A 205 13.56 -20.33 4.43
CA PRO A 205 13.96 -21.11 3.25
C PRO A 205 13.07 -20.82 2.03
N GLU A 206 11.79 -20.53 2.24
CA GLU A 206 10.84 -20.22 1.17
C GLU A 206 11.11 -18.84 0.56
N ILE A 207 11.46 -17.85 1.39
CA ILE A 207 11.92 -16.54 0.91
C ILE A 207 13.21 -16.69 0.11
N HIS A 208 14.18 -17.46 0.62
CA HIS A 208 15.43 -17.69 -0.09
C HIS A 208 15.19 -18.37 -1.45
N LYS A 209 14.37 -19.42 -1.48
CA LYS A 209 14.02 -20.15 -2.71
C LYS A 209 13.39 -19.25 -3.77
N VAL A 210 12.36 -18.47 -3.40
CA VAL A 210 11.56 -17.71 -4.38
C VAL A 210 12.15 -16.35 -4.70
N HIS A 211 12.74 -15.67 -3.73
CA HIS A 211 13.23 -14.29 -3.88
C HIS A 211 14.76 -14.18 -3.90
N GLN A 212 15.49 -15.29 -3.77
CA GLN A 212 16.96 -15.29 -3.70
C GLN A 212 17.49 -14.33 -2.63
N PHE A 213 16.74 -14.19 -1.53
CA PHE A 213 17.01 -13.24 -0.46
C PHE A 213 17.35 -13.97 0.84
N ARG A 214 18.49 -13.63 1.45
CA ARG A 214 18.92 -14.19 2.72
C ARG A 214 18.46 -13.32 3.89
N VAL A 215 17.38 -13.74 4.56
CA VAL A 215 16.90 -13.12 5.80
C VAL A 215 17.88 -13.38 6.94
N THR A 216 18.30 -12.33 7.65
CA THR A 216 19.18 -12.44 8.84
C THR A 216 18.63 -11.70 10.06
N ARG A 217 17.54 -10.94 9.90
CA ARG A 217 16.91 -10.15 10.97
C ARG A 217 15.39 -10.34 10.94
N MET A 218 14.82 -10.34 12.14
CA MET A 218 13.37 -10.34 12.36
C MET A 218 13.06 -9.35 13.49
N GLU A 219 12.09 -8.48 13.26
CA GLU A 219 11.64 -7.50 14.26
C GLU A 219 10.12 -7.53 14.43
N ARG A 220 9.65 -6.80 15.44
CA ARG A 220 8.22 -6.58 15.73
C ARG A 220 7.49 -7.85 16.14
N TYR A 221 7.84 -8.35 17.33
CA TYR A 221 7.20 -9.50 17.96
C TYR A 221 5.89 -9.06 18.62
N ILE A 222 4.82 -8.99 17.83
CA ILE A 222 3.51 -8.52 18.30
C ILE A 222 2.41 -9.53 18.03
N VAL A 223 1.42 -9.57 18.92
CA VAL A 223 0.10 -10.13 18.65
C VAL A 223 -0.84 -8.96 18.41
N ALA A 224 -1.35 -8.86 17.19
CA ALA A 224 -2.29 -7.82 16.79
C ALA A 224 -3.72 -8.35 16.84
N CYS A 225 -4.66 -7.51 17.30
CA CYS A 225 -6.08 -7.77 17.29
C CYS A 225 -6.82 -6.74 16.43
N TYR A 226 -7.62 -7.24 15.49
CA TYR A 226 -8.62 -6.48 14.75
C TYR A 226 -9.99 -6.97 15.20
N ALA A 227 -10.74 -6.11 15.89
CA ALA A 227 -12.02 -6.48 16.49
C ALA A 227 -13.19 -5.91 15.68
N ALA A 228 -14.28 -6.68 15.53
CA ALA A 228 -15.48 -6.23 14.83
C ALA A 228 -16.10 -4.99 15.47
N GLU A 229 -16.10 -4.91 16.81
CA GLU A 229 -16.63 -3.76 17.54
C GLU A 229 -15.88 -2.44 17.25
N ASP A 230 -14.62 -2.53 16.81
CA ASP A 230 -13.79 -1.39 16.42
C ASP A 230 -13.75 -1.18 14.89
N GLU A 231 -14.55 -1.96 14.13
CA GLU A 231 -14.42 -2.13 12.68
C GLU A 231 -12.96 -2.34 12.25
N GLY A 232 -12.21 -3.17 12.99
CA GLY A 232 -10.77 -3.30 12.88
C GLY A 232 -10.29 -3.49 11.43
N HIS A 233 -9.40 -2.61 10.97
CA HIS A 233 -8.92 -2.58 9.59
C HIS A 233 -7.55 -1.91 9.46
N PHE A 234 -6.96 -2.02 8.27
CA PHE A 234 -5.84 -1.19 7.86
C PHE A 234 -5.97 -0.92 6.35
N ARG A 235 -6.23 0.33 5.95
CA ARG A 235 -6.38 0.71 4.55
C ARG A 235 -5.07 0.48 3.77
N ALA A 236 -5.19 0.55 2.44
CA ALA A 236 -4.09 0.35 1.52
C ALA A 236 -2.86 1.19 1.90
N HIS A 237 -1.72 0.52 2.11
CA HIS A 237 -0.45 1.14 2.46
C HIS A 237 0.73 0.28 1.99
N ARG A 238 1.94 0.84 2.10
CA ARG A 238 3.21 0.13 1.95
C ARG A 238 3.99 0.28 3.24
N ASP A 239 4.79 -0.73 3.58
CA ASP A 239 5.42 -0.84 4.89
C ASP A 239 6.86 -0.29 4.96
N ASN A 240 7.35 0.33 3.88
CA ASN A 240 8.75 0.78 3.76
C ASN A 240 8.95 2.15 3.07
N THR A 241 7.92 3.00 3.06
CA THR A 241 7.94 4.30 2.34
C THR A 241 8.55 5.45 3.14
N THR A 242 8.84 5.27 4.42
CA THR A 242 9.49 6.29 5.27
C THR A 242 10.92 5.90 5.59
N LYS A 243 11.79 6.87 5.90
CA LYS A 243 13.19 6.56 6.27
C LYS A 243 13.29 5.57 7.44
N GLY A 244 12.42 5.69 8.45
CA GLY A 244 12.40 4.80 9.61
C GLY A 244 11.85 3.39 9.34
N THR A 245 11.28 3.14 8.16
CA THR A 245 10.74 1.84 7.75
C THR A 245 11.41 1.25 6.51
N ALA A 246 12.27 2.03 5.84
CA ALA A 246 12.94 1.68 4.59
C ALA A 246 13.81 0.41 4.65
N HIS A 247 14.19 -0.07 5.84
CA HIS A 247 14.92 -1.33 6.01
C HIS A 247 14.05 -2.57 5.84
N ARG A 248 12.73 -2.46 6.03
CA ARG A 248 11.83 -3.62 5.98
C ARG A 248 11.80 -4.17 4.55
N ARG A 249 12.02 -5.47 4.41
CA ARG A 249 12.03 -6.16 3.10
C ARG A 249 10.77 -6.98 2.92
N PHE A 250 10.43 -7.80 3.92
CA PHE A 250 9.22 -8.60 3.91
C PHE A 250 8.37 -8.35 5.15
N ALA A 251 7.07 -8.27 4.94
CA ALA A 251 6.06 -8.37 5.97
C ALA A 251 5.50 -9.79 5.98
N VAL A 252 5.19 -10.29 7.18
CA VAL A 252 4.55 -11.60 7.34
C VAL A 252 3.29 -11.43 8.17
N SER A 253 2.16 -11.89 7.65
CA SER A 253 0.91 -11.96 8.39
C SER A 253 0.60 -13.41 8.71
N VAL A 254 0.88 -13.85 9.94
CA VAL A 254 0.49 -15.18 10.42
C VAL A 254 -0.87 -15.08 11.09
N ASN A 255 -1.86 -15.83 10.58
CA ASN A 255 -3.20 -15.83 11.14
C ASN A 255 -3.26 -16.77 12.35
N LEU A 256 -3.73 -16.30 13.51
CA LEU A 256 -3.70 -17.08 14.76
C LEU A 256 -5.04 -17.76 15.07
N ASN A 257 -6.12 -17.31 14.46
CA ASN A 257 -7.45 -17.91 14.55
C ASN A 257 -8.18 -17.80 13.19
N ASP A 258 -9.38 -18.37 13.09
CA ASP A 258 -10.20 -18.35 11.87
C ASP A 258 -11.67 -17.97 12.13
N ASP A 259 -12.10 -17.89 13.39
CA ASP A 259 -13.44 -17.47 13.79
C ASP A 259 -13.65 -15.95 13.72
N PHE A 260 -13.60 -15.42 12.50
CA PHE A 260 -13.93 -14.03 12.18
C PHE A 260 -14.32 -13.89 10.70
N ASP A 261 -15.10 -12.86 10.37
CA ASP A 261 -15.44 -12.51 8.99
C ASP A 261 -14.80 -11.15 8.63
N GLY A 262 -14.40 -10.98 7.37
CA GLY A 262 -13.54 -9.87 6.96
C GLY A 262 -12.11 -10.02 7.48
N GLY A 263 -11.38 -8.91 7.70
CA GLY A 263 -10.02 -8.96 8.25
C GLY A 263 -8.96 -9.58 7.34
N GLU A 264 -9.28 -9.85 6.08
CA GLU A 264 -8.41 -10.54 5.14
C GLU A 264 -7.36 -9.60 4.55
N VAL A 265 -6.20 -10.15 4.18
CA VAL A 265 -5.14 -9.38 3.51
C VAL A 265 -5.44 -9.33 2.02
N SER A 266 -5.33 -8.17 1.38
CA SER A 266 -5.48 -8.01 -0.07
C SER A 266 -4.34 -7.19 -0.68
N PHE A 267 -4.15 -7.32 -2.00
CA PHE A 267 -3.09 -6.66 -2.76
C PHE A 267 -3.70 -5.96 -3.99
N PRO A 268 -4.20 -4.72 -3.86
CA PRO A 268 -5.05 -4.08 -4.87
C PRO A 268 -4.40 -3.92 -6.25
N GLU A 269 -3.07 -3.84 -6.33
CA GLU A 269 -2.30 -3.78 -7.59
C GLU A 269 -2.41 -5.07 -8.43
N TYR A 270 -2.86 -6.18 -7.83
CA TYR A 270 -2.93 -7.51 -8.45
C TYR A 270 -4.36 -8.05 -8.49
N GLY A 271 -5.37 -7.19 -8.30
CA GLY A 271 -6.78 -7.55 -8.38
C GLY A 271 -7.51 -7.54 -7.03
N SER A 272 -8.78 -7.96 -7.06
CA SER A 272 -9.71 -7.87 -5.92
C SER A 272 -9.61 -9.02 -4.92
N ARG A 273 -8.78 -10.04 -5.22
CA ARG A 273 -8.65 -11.22 -4.37
C ARG A 273 -8.09 -10.86 -2.99
N SER A 274 -8.72 -11.40 -1.96
CA SER A 274 -8.25 -11.38 -0.58
C SER A 274 -7.78 -12.76 -0.11
N PHE A 275 -6.98 -12.76 0.95
CA PHE A 275 -6.26 -13.93 1.45
C PHE A 275 -6.52 -14.09 2.96
N LYS A 276 -7.36 -15.07 3.30
CA LYS A 276 -7.52 -15.58 4.66
C LYS A 276 -6.63 -16.81 4.86
N ALA A 277 -5.48 -16.63 5.52
CA ALA A 277 -4.61 -17.76 5.83
C ALA A 277 -5.29 -18.70 6.84
N PRO A 278 -5.10 -20.03 6.75
CA PRO A 278 -5.57 -20.96 7.78
C PRO A 278 -4.90 -20.65 9.12
N VAL A 279 -5.43 -21.18 10.23
CA VAL A 279 -4.80 -21.05 11.56
C VAL A 279 -3.34 -21.51 11.50
N GLY A 280 -2.43 -20.65 11.98
CA GLY A 280 -0.99 -20.85 11.93
C GLY A 280 -0.37 -20.71 10.53
N GLY A 281 -1.15 -20.41 9.51
CA GLY A 281 -0.69 -20.10 8.16
C GLY A 281 -0.27 -18.64 8.01
N ALA A 282 0.63 -18.38 7.07
CA ALA A 282 1.21 -17.07 6.82
C ALA A 282 1.02 -16.61 5.37
N VAL A 283 0.77 -15.31 5.22
CA VAL A 283 0.98 -14.58 3.96
C VAL A 283 2.27 -13.77 4.10
N VAL A 284 3.27 -14.06 3.27
CA VAL A 284 4.56 -13.36 3.21
C VAL A 284 4.62 -12.53 1.95
N PHE A 285 4.99 -11.26 2.07
CA PHE A 285 4.98 -10.35 0.94
C PHE A 285 6.05 -9.27 1.10
N SER A 286 6.50 -8.70 -0.04
CA SER A 286 7.42 -7.56 -0.03
C SER A 286 6.74 -6.35 0.62
N CYS A 287 7.43 -5.65 1.51
CA CYS A 287 6.93 -4.42 2.13
C CYS A 287 6.64 -3.31 1.12
N SER A 288 7.20 -3.43 -0.09
CA SER A 288 6.93 -2.53 -1.20
C SER A 288 5.61 -2.83 -1.90
N LEU A 289 4.86 -3.90 -1.61
CA LEU A 289 3.56 -4.14 -2.22
C LEU A 289 2.46 -3.32 -1.52
N LEU A 290 1.55 -2.74 -2.31
CA LEU A 290 0.38 -2.06 -1.77
C LEU A 290 -0.54 -3.15 -1.24
N HIS A 291 -0.88 -3.04 0.03
CA HIS A 291 -1.69 -4.06 0.68
C HIS A 291 -2.61 -3.44 1.72
N ALA A 292 -3.71 -4.15 2.01
CA ALA A 292 -4.72 -3.73 2.97
C ALA A 292 -5.18 -4.92 3.82
N VAL A 293 -5.79 -4.60 4.96
CA VAL A 293 -6.59 -5.52 5.78
C VAL A 293 -8.02 -5.02 5.77
N SER A 294 -8.93 -5.83 5.22
CA SER A 294 -10.36 -5.47 5.18
C SER A 294 -10.94 -5.32 6.59
N LYS A 295 -12.04 -4.59 6.71
CA LYS A 295 -12.75 -4.45 7.99
C LYS A 295 -13.15 -5.82 8.50
N VAL A 296 -12.90 -6.09 9.79
CA VAL A 296 -13.50 -7.23 10.49
C VAL A 296 -14.96 -6.89 10.75
N THR A 297 -15.87 -7.74 10.30
CA THR A 297 -17.32 -7.53 10.42
C THR A 297 -17.96 -8.44 11.47
N ARG A 298 -17.28 -9.54 11.84
CA ARG A 298 -17.68 -10.46 12.91
C ARG A 298 -16.47 -11.01 13.63
N GLY A 299 -16.56 -11.14 14.95
CA GLY A 299 -15.52 -11.74 15.79
C GLY A 299 -14.27 -10.88 15.92
N ARG A 300 -13.15 -11.52 16.22
CA ARG A 300 -11.85 -10.85 16.39
C ARG A 300 -10.80 -11.62 15.62
N ARG A 301 -10.01 -10.93 14.80
CA ARG A 301 -8.85 -11.50 14.12
C ARG A 301 -7.60 -11.25 14.94
N TYR A 302 -6.93 -12.33 15.32
CA TYR A 302 -5.61 -12.29 15.94
C TYR A 302 -4.53 -12.66 14.92
N ALA A 303 -3.47 -11.87 14.85
CA ALA A 303 -2.37 -12.10 13.92
C ALA A 303 -1.00 -11.83 14.55
N PHE A 304 0.01 -12.61 14.17
CA PHE A 304 1.41 -12.32 14.47
C PHE A 304 2.05 -11.64 13.25
N LEU A 305 2.59 -10.43 13.44
CA LEU A 305 2.94 -9.51 12.34
C LEU A 305 4.41 -9.02 12.37
N PRO A 306 5.41 -9.90 12.14
CA PRO A 306 6.81 -9.49 12.11
C PRO A 306 7.23 -8.91 10.75
N PHE A 307 8.37 -8.21 10.76
CA PHE A 307 9.10 -7.86 9.55
C PHE A 307 10.43 -8.60 9.47
N LEU A 308 10.84 -8.94 8.25
CA LEU A 308 12.08 -9.64 7.94
C LEU A 308 12.96 -8.79 7.02
N TYR A 309 14.27 -8.84 7.26
CA TYR A 309 15.30 -8.11 6.49
C TYR A 309 16.69 -8.74 6.70
N ASP A 310 17.70 -8.19 6.03
CA ASP A 310 19.09 -8.67 6.05
C ASP A 310 20.03 -7.72 6.81
N ASP A 311 21.32 -8.08 6.88
CA ASP A 311 22.36 -7.29 7.57
C ASP A 311 22.52 -5.91 6.89
N ALA A 312 22.49 -5.84 5.55
CA ALA A 312 22.60 -4.57 4.81
C ALA A 312 21.42 -3.62 5.09
N ALA A 313 20.20 -4.16 5.21
CA ALA A 313 19.06 -3.37 5.65
C ALA A 313 19.15 -2.95 7.12
N ALA A 314 19.80 -3.75 7.99
CA ALA A 314 20.05 -3.35 9.37
C ALA A 314 20.98 -2.12 9.44
N GLU A 315 22.03 -2.06 8.62
CA GLU A 315 22.90 -0.88 8.51
C GLU A 315 22.12 0.36 8.01
N LEU A 316 21.22 0.17 7.04
CA LEU A 316 20.33 1.24 6.58
C LEU A 316 19.44 1.75 7.72
N ARG A 317 18.90 0.84 8.54
CA ARG A 317 18.07 1.18 9.70
C ARG A 317 18.86 2.02 10.71
N GLU A 318 20.09 1.63 11.01
CA GLU A 318 20.98 2.35 11.93
C GLU A 318 21.30 3.76 11.41
N ARG A 319 21.67 3.88 10.13
CA ARG A 319 21.89 5.18 9.49
C ARG A 319 20.66 6.08 9.53
N ASN A 320 19.47 5.49 9.41
CA ASN A 320 18.22 6.26 9.36
C ASN A 320 17.67 6.66 10.73
N GLN A 321 18.31 6.25 11.85
CA GLN A 321 17.88 6.63 13.20
C GLN A 321 17.80 8.16 13.40
N ALA A 322 18.68 8.91 12.75
CA ALA A 322 18.69 10.39 12.80
C ALA A 322 17.43 11.04 12.20
N PHE A 323 16.63 10.30 11.42
CA PHE A 323 15.40 10.80 10.78
C PHE A 323 14.12 10.33 11.49
N LEU A 324 14.23 9.75 12.70
CA LEU A 324 13.07 9.42 13.51
C LEU A 324 12.56 10.66 14.26
N GLY A 325 11.27 10.93 14.13
CA GLY A 325 10.56 11.98 14.85
C GLY A 325 9.92 11.49 16.14
N GLN A 326 9.08 12.33 16.74
CA GLN A 326 8.37 12.01 17.98
C GLN A 326 7.46 10.78 17.84
N GLY A 327 7.35 9.99 18.92
CA GLY A 327 6.45 8.83 18.99
C GLY A 327 6.96 7.57 18.29
N VAL A 328 8.16 7.58 17.72
CA VAL A 328 8.77 6.38 17.11
C VAL A 328 9.73 5.73 18.10
N ALA A 329 9.35 4.57 18.63
CA ALA A 329 10.22 3.79 19.52
C ALA A 329 11.44 3.25 18.77
N THR A 330 12.64 3.56 19.27
CA THR A 330 13.91 2.93 18.87
C THR A 330 14.07 1.60 19.59
N LEU A 331 13.49 0.53 19.04
CA LEU A 331 13.83 -0.82 19.50
C LEU A 331 15.25 -1.18 19.04
N PRO A 332 16.11 -1.80 19.87
CA PRO A 332 17.42 -2.26 19.42
C PRO A 332 17.29 -3.18 18.20
N SER A 333 18.25 -3.15 17.26
CA SER A 333 18.38 -4.17 16.22
C SER A 333 18.82 -5.49 16.86
N GLN A 334 17.88 -6.24 17.43
CA GLN A 334 18.20 -7.56 17.95
C GLN A 334 18.61 -8.48 16.80
N ALA A 335 19.80 -9.07 16.88
CA ALA A 335 20.24 -10.12 15.98
C ALA A 335 19.34 -11.36 16.19
N GLY A 336 18.29 -11.48 15.37
CA GLY A 336 17.20 -12.45 15.56
C GLY A 336 17.25 -13.70 14.66
N ALA A 337 18.37 -13.98 14.01
CA ALA A 337 18.64 -15.29 13.43
C ALA A 337 20.15 -15.59 13.57
N PRO A 338 20.55 -16.65 14.30
CA PRO A 338 21.93 -17.10 14.22
C PRO A 338 22.23 -17.46 12.76
N ARG A 339 23.41 -17.04 12.30
CA ARG A 339 24.04 -17.62 11.11
C ARG A 339 24.09 -19.14 11.30
N GLU A 340 23.93 -19.88 10.21
CA GLU A 340 23.93 -21.35 10.19
C GLU A 340 24.92 -22.00 11.15
#